data_AF-A0AAV6TJ40-F1
#
_entry.id   AF-A0AAV6TJ40-F1
#
_cell.length_a   1.000
_cell.length_b   1.000
_cell.length_c   1.000
_cell.angle_alpha   90.00
_cell.angle_beta   90.00
_cell.angle_gamma   90.00
#
_symmetry.space_group_name_H-M   'P 1'
#
loop_
_entity.id
_entity.type
_entity.pdbx_description
1 polymer ?
#
loop_
_entity_poly.entity_id
_entity_poly.type
_entity_poly.pdbx_seq_one_letter_code
_entity_poly.pdbx_strand_id
1 'polypeptide(L)'
;MATSKGANTYNRLNWEDSEFPVLCQTCLGDNPYIRMTKERFGKECKICSRPFTVFRWCPGSRMRFKKTEVCQTCSKQKNVCQTCLLDLEYGLPVQVRDYAMNMKDEIPKSEVNREYYSQNMEREVIVK
;
A
#
# COMPACT_ATOMS: atom_id res chain seq x y z
N MET A 1 2.82 2.19 24.41
CA MET A 1 1.36 2.45 24.46
C MET A 1 0.81 2.23 23.06
N ALA A 2 0.03 1.16 22.88
CA ALA A 2 -0.55 0.81 21.58
C ALA A 2 -1.80 1.68 21.33
N THR A 3 -1.72 2.59 20.36
CA THR A 3 -2.82 3.46 19.93
C THR A 3 -3.86 2.75 19.06
N SER A 4 -4.04 1.43 19.21
CA SER A 4 -4.72 0.60 18.21
C SER A 4 -6.21 0.33 18.47
N LYS A 5 -6.92 1.15 19.25
CA LYS A 5 -8.37 0.98 19.43
C LYS A 5 -9.24 2.24 19.24
N GLY A 6 -8.66 3.39 18.91
CA GLY A 6 -9.39 4.67 18.91
C GLY A 6 -9.74 5.31 17.56
N ALA A 7 -9.08 4.93 16.45
CA ALA A 7 -9.11 5.73 15.23
C ALA A 7 -9.99 5.17 14.09
N ASN A 8 -10.96 4.29 14.39
CA ASN A 8 -11.87 3.76 13.38
C ASN A 8 -13.31 3.77 13.92
N THR A 9 -13.95 4.93 13.84
CA THR A 9 -15.29 5.18 14.41
C THR A 9 -16.43 4.73 13.50
N TYR A 10 -16.22 4.49 12.20
CA TYR A 10 -17.33 4.35 11.24
C TYR A 10 -17.41 3.05 10.44
N ASN A 11 -16.36 2.23 10.28
CA ASN A 11 -16.50 0.91 9.65
C ASN A 11 -15.36 -0.06 9.98
N ARG A 12 -15.65 -1.06 10.83
CA ARG A 12 -14.68 -2.08 11.30
C ARG A 12 -14.49 -3.29 10.36
N LEU A 13 -15.10 -3.28 9.18
CA LEU A 13 -15.39 -4.53 8.46
C LEU A 13 -14.41 -4.96 7.35
N ASN A 14 -13.47 -4.12 6.93
CA ASN A 14 -12.56 -4.48 5.84
C ASN A 14 -11.10 -4.42 6.30
N TRP A 15 -10.62 -5.49 6.93
CA TRP A 15 -9.19 -5.73 7.08
C TRP A 15 -8.65 -6.37 5.81
N GLU A 16 -7.51 -5.88 5.31
CA GLU A 16 -6.93 -6.39 4.07
C GLU A 16 -6.13 -7.67 4.35
N ASP A 17 -6.49 -8.78 3.70
CA ASP A 17 -5.70 -10.02 3.66
C ASP A 17 -5.29 -10.35 2.22
N SER A 18 -4.03 -10.05 1.91
CA SER A 18 -3.42 -10.33 0.62
C SER A 18 -2.45 -11.52 0.70
N GLU A 19 -2.34 -12.28 -0.39
CA GLU A 19 -1.42 -13.42 -0.47
C GLU A 19 0.00 -13.01 -0.89
N PHE A 20 0.12 -12.08 -1.84
CA PHE A 20 1.39 -11.62 -2.37
C PHE A 20 1.45 -10.08 -2.48
N PRO A 21 2.59 -9.44 -2.16
CA PRO A 21 2.73 -7.98 -2.20
C PRO A 21 2.90 -7.44 -3.63
N VAL A 22 2.57 -6.16 -3.81
CA VAL A 22 2.80 -5.41 -5.06
C VAL A 22 4.08 -4.60 -4.92
N LEU A 23 5.15 -5.04 -5.59
CA LEU A 23 6.50 -4.50 -5.44
C LEU A 23 7.17 -4.25 -6.79
N CYS A 24 8.05 -3.26 -6.85
CA CYS A 24 8.95 -3.05 -7.98
C CYS A 24 10.21 -3.91 -7.88
N GLN A 25 10.86 -4.15 -9.01
CA GLN A 25 12.06 -4.97 -9.12
C GLN A 25 13.21 -4.46 -8.24
N THR A 26 13.39 -3.13 -8.14
CA THR A 26 14.41 -2.50 -7.29
C THR A 26 14.17 -2.71 -5.79
N CYS A 27 12.92 -2.94 -5.36
CA CYS A 27 12.61 -3.28 -3.97
C CYS A 27 12.77 -4.76 -3.66
N LEU A 28 12.54 -5.64 -4.64
CA LEU A 28 12.80 -7.08 -4.51
C LEU A 28 14.31 -7.36 -4.43
N GLY A 29 15.12 -6.64 -5.22
CA GLY A 29 16.58 -6.81 -5.29
C GLY A 29 17.00 -7.75 -6.41
N ASP A 30 18.31 -8.00 -6.52
CA ASP A 30 18.91 -8.70 -7.67
C ASP A 30 18.87 -10.22 -7.54
N ASN A 31 18.55 -10.76 -6.36
CA ASN A 31 18.51 -12.20 -6.13
C ASN A 31 17.18 -12.81 -6.62
N PRO A 32 17.19 -13.77 -7.57
CA PRO A 32 15.98 -14.46 -8.02
C PRO A 32 15.26 -15.28 -6.93
N TYR A 33 15.98 -15.69 -5.89
CA TYR A 33 15.46 -16.51 -4.80
C TYR A 33 15.31 -15.69 -3.52
N ILE A 34 14.10 -15.21 -3.26
CA ILE A 34 13.79 -14.35 -2.12
C ILE A 34 13.02 -15.14 -1.06
N ARG A 35 13.39 -14.94 0.20
CA ARG A 35 12.62 -15.41 1.35
C ARG A 35 11.87 -14.23 1.97
N MET A 36 10.56 -14.38 2.14
CA MET A 36 9.69 -13.38 2.75
C MET A 36 8.89 -13.97 3.91
N THR A 37 8.59 -13.13 4.90
CA THR A 37 7.68 -13.47 6.00
C THR A 37 6.36 -12.73 5.78
N LYS A 38 5.24 -13.45 5.88
CA LYS A 38 3.88 -12.91 5.83
C LYS A 38 3.35 -12.73 7.26
N GLU A 39 3.00 -11.51 7.62
CA GLU A 39 2.39 -11.16 8.91
C GLU A 39 0.99 -10.59 8.66
N ARG A 40 -0.06 -11.38 8.98
CA ARG A 40 -1.45 -10.95 8.79
C ARG A 40 -1.79 -9.86 9.80
N PHE A 41 -2.33 -8.75 9.30
CA PHE A 41 -2.77 -7.59 10.11
C PHE A 41 -1.68 -7.01 11.03
N GLY A 42 -0.41 -7.08 10.63
CA GLY A 42 0.72 -6.66 11.47
C GLY A 42 0.83 -5.15 11.69
N LYS A 43 0.40 -4.34 10.71
CA LYS A 43 0.46 -2.88 10.78
C LYS A 43 -0.75 -2.22 10.12
N GLU A 44 -0.97 -0.96 10.49
CA GLU A 44 -1.89 -0.06 9.80
C GLU A 44 -1.21 0.60 8.60
N CYS A 45 -1.96 0.76 7.51
CA CYS A 45 -1.51 1.44 6.31
C CYS A 45 -1.33 2.93 6.58
N LYS A 46 -0.22 3.51 6.11
CA LYS A 46 0.07 4.94 6.29
C LYS A 46 -0.89 5.89 5.58
N ILE A 47 -1.66 5.40 4.60
CA ILE A 47 -2.60 6.21 3.80
C ILE A 47 -4.04 6.01 4.26
N CYS A 48 -4.50 4.78 4.44
CA CYS A 48 -5.90 4.53 4.82
C CYS A 48 -6.12 4.24 6.31
N SER A 49 -5.04 4.16 7.11
CA SER A 49 -5.08 3.82 8.54
C SER A 49 -5.78 2.48 8.84
N ARG A 50 -5.89 1.60 7.84
CA ARG A 50 -6.50 0.26 7.98
C ARG A 50 -5.42 -0.80 8.22
N PRO A 51 -5.69 -1.80 9.06
CA PRO A 51 -4.82 -2.96 9.20
C PRO A 51 -4.67 -3.72 7.89
N PHE A 52 -3.45 -4.11 7.54
CA PHE A 52 -3.15 -4.88 6.33
C PHE A 52 -2.08 -5.95 6.59
N THR A 53 -1.96 -6.91 5.68
CA THR A 53 -0.90 -7.91 5.71
C THR A 53 0.45 -7.29 5.38
N VAL A 54 1.41 -7.43 6.31
CA VAL A 54 2.77 -6.94 6.15
C VAL A 54 3.66 -8.04 5.60
N PHE A 55 4.36 -7.75 4.52
CA PHE A 55 5.41 -8.60 4.00
C PHE A 55 6.77 -8.01 4.37
N ARG A 56 7.70 -8.84 4.80
CA ARG A 56 9.07 -8.44 5.12
C ARG A 56 10.07 -9.40 4.49
N TRP A 57 11.07 -8.86 3.81
CA TRP A 57 12.11 -9.64 3.10
C TRP A 57 13.47 -8.93 3.16
N CYS A 58 14.52 -9.66 2.82
CA CYS A 58 15.86 -9.13 2.65
C CYS A 58 16.23 -9.14 1.16
N PRO A 59 16.45 -7.98 0.50
CA PRO A 59 16.80 -7.93 -0.91
C PRO A 59 18.18 -8.49 -1.26
N GLY A 60 19.11 -8.55 -0.30
CA GLY A 60 20.49 -9.02 -0.53
C GLY A 60 21.36 -9.03 0.73
N SER A 61 22.54 -9.65 0.64
CA SER A 61 23.40 -10.01 1.80
C SER A 61 23.94 -8.85 2.63
N ARG A 62 23.84 -7.59 2.17
CA ARG A 62 24.21 -6.38 2.93
C ARG A 62 23.12 -5.31 2.95
N MET A 63 21.92 -5.67 2.51
CA MET A 63 20.81 -4.74 2.41
C MET A 63 20.00 -4.75 3.70
N ARG A 64 19.37 -3.62 4.01
CA ARG A 64 18.39 -3.55 5.10
C ARG A 64 17.16 -4.37 4.73
N PHE A 65 16.59 -5.06 5.71
CA PHE A 65 15.27 -5.67 5.57
C PHE A 65 14.23 -4.62 5.17
N LYS A 66 13.58 -4.87 4.04
CA LYS A 66 12.47 -4.07 3.54
C LYS A 66 11.15 -4.69 4.00
N LYS A 67 10.12 -3.85 4.08
CA LYS A 67 8.77 -4.25 4.43
C LYS A 67 7.76 -3.39 3.69
N THR A 68 6.55 -3.90 3.51
CA THR A 68 5.42 -3.13 2.96
C THR A 68 4.96 -2.07 3.96
N GLU A 69 4.68 -0.87 3.45
CA GLU A 69 4.29 0.31 4.25
C GLU A 69 2.85 0.78 3.95
N VAL A 70 2.30 0.36 2.80
CA VAL A 70 0.93 0.64 2.39
C VAL A 70 0.21 -0.63 1.96
N CYS A 71 -1.12 -0.59 2.05
CA CYS A 71 -2.00 -1.67 1.69
C CYS A 71 -2.08 -1.86 0.15
N GLN A 72 -2.49 -3.03 -0.30
CA GLN A 72 -2.65 -3.38 -1.70
C GLN A 72 -3.70 -2.52 -2.39
N THR A 73 -4.79 -2.16 -1.71
CA THR A 73 -5.81 -1.27 -2.29
C THR A 73 -5.25 0.10 -2.65
N CYS A 74 -4.51 0.75 -1.73
CA CYS A 74 -3.87 2.05 -2.01
C CYS A 74 -2.78 1.94 -3.09
N SER A 75 -2.05 0.83 -3.12
CA SER A 75 -1.04 0.56 -4.14
C SER A 75 -1.66 0.39 -5.53
N LYS A 76 -2.75 -0.38 -5.65
CA LYS A 76 -3.48 -0.59 -6.90
C LYS A 76 -4.14 0.69 -7.41
N GLN A 77 -4.75 1.47 -6.51
CA GLN A 77 -5.43 2.72 -6.88
C GLN A 77 -4.51 3.70 -7.61
N LYS A 78 -3.27 3.83 -7.12
CA LYS A 78 -2.29 4.77 -7.65
C LYS A 78 -1.22 4.10 -8.51
N ASN A 79 -1.30 2.80 -8.79
CA ASN A 79 -0.27 2.03 -9.49
C ASN A 79 1.16 2.23 -8.93
N VAL A 80 1.32 2.10 -7.61
CA VAL A 80 2.60 2.33 -6.92
C VAL A 80 3.10 1.10 -6.17
N CYS A 81 4.42 1.01 -5.96
CA CYS A 81 5.03 -0.01 -5.12
C CYS A 81 4.68 0.19 -3.64
N GLN A 82 4.35 -0.91 -2.94
CA GLN A 82 3.95 -0.88 -1.52
C GLN A 82 5.07 -0.45 -0.54
N THR A 83 6.33 -0.39 -1.00
CA THR A 83 7.49 -0.05 -0.14
C THR A 83 8.08 1.31 -0.47
N CYS A 84 8.39 1.57 -1.75
CA CYS A 84 9.03 2.83 -2.13
C CYS A 84 8.03 3.94 -2.53
N LEU A 85 6.74 3.62 -2.70
CA LEU A 85 5.71 4.57 -3.16
C LEU A 85 5.99 5.23 -4.52
N LEU A 86 6.93 4.67 -5.28
CA LEU A 86 7.19 5.04 -6.66
C LEU A 86 6.25 4.26 -7.58
N ASP A 87 6.01 4.84 -8.75
CA ASP A 87 5.27 4.18 -9.82
C ASP A 87 5.90 2.85 -10.23
N LEU A 88 5.06 1.85 -10.55
CA LEU A 88 5.52 0.50 -10.90
C LEU A 88 6.07 0.39 -12.32
N GLU A 89 5.68 1.28 -13.23
CA GLU A 89 6.01 1.22 -14.65
C GLU A 89 7.26 2.07 -14.97
N TYR A 90 7.26 3.32 -14.53
CA TYR A 90 8.33 4.29 -14.82
C TYR A 90 9.30 4.50 -13.66
N GLY A 91 8.96 4.05 -12.45
CA GLY A 91 9.79 4.30 -11.26
C GLY A 91 9.86 5.77 -10.84
N LEU A 92 8.95 6.61 -11.32
CA LEU A 92 8.90 8.03 -11.02
C LEU A 92 8.07 8.33 -9.76
N PRO A 93 8.32 9.45 -9.07
CA PRO A 93 7.43 9.94 -8.03
C PRO A 93 6.03 10.22 -8.59
N VAL A 94 4.99 9.90 -7.80
CA VAL A 94 3.57 10.07 -8.17
C VAL A 94 3.25 11.47 -8.68
N GLN A 95 3.80 12.51 -8.03
CA GLN A 95 3.58 13.91 -8.45
C GLN A 95 4.08 14.19 -9.87
N VAL A 96 5.24 13.65 -10.24
CA VAL A 96 5.85 13.86 -11.56
C VAL A 96 5.04 13.12 -12.62
N ARG A 97 4.63 11.88 -12.33
CA ARG A 97 3.77 11.11 -13.22
C ARG A 97 2.41 11.77 -13.43
N ASP A 98 1.74 12.17 -12.35
CA ASP A 98 0.41 12.76 -12.42
C ASP A 98 0.42 14.08 -13.20
N TYR A 99 1.50 14.89 -13.08
CA TYR A 99 1.73 16.08 -13.91
C TYR A 99 1.95 15.73 -15.39
N ALA A 100 2.81 14.75 -15.69
CA ALA A 100 3.13 14.38 -17.07
C ALA A 100 1.94 13.72 -17.81
N MET A 101 1.12 12.93 -17.10
CA MET A 101 -0.05 12.25 -17.66
C MET A 101 -1.34 13.08 -17.54
N ASN A 102 -1.26 14.29 -17.00
CA ASN A 102 -2.40 15.18 -16.76
C ASN A 102 -3.55 14.49 -15.98
N MET A 103 -3.20 13.58 -15.06
CA MET A 103 -4.15 12.88 -14.20
C MET A 103 -4.54 13.79 -13.03
N LYS A 104 -5.84 14.06 -12.89
CA LYS A 104 -6.38 14.82 -11.76
C LYS A 104 -7.02 13.85 -10.76
N ASP A 105 -6.34 13.62 -9.66
CA ASP A 105 -6.91 12.88 -8.52
C ASP A 105 -7.46 13.87 -7.49
N GLU A 106 -8.75 14.16 -7.58
CA GLU A 106 -9.47 14.93 -6.57
C GLU A 106 -9.86 14.02 -5.40
N ILE A 107 -8.86 13.64 -4.59
CA ILE A 107 -9.10 12.90 -3.36
C ILE A 107 -9.71 13.87 -2.32
N PRO A 108 -10.87 13.55 -1.71
CA PRO A 108 -11.46 14.38 -0.67
C PRO A 108 -10.49 14.58 0.51
N LYS A 109 -10.35 15.82 0.97
CA LYS A 109 -9.46 16.16 2.11
C LYS A 109 -10.09 15.87 3.48
N SER A 110 -11.42 15.87 3.59
CA SER A 110 -12.11 15.55 4.84
C SER A 110 -11.98 14.06 5.18
N GLU A 111 -11.77 13.75 6.45
CA GLU A 111 -11.48 12.38 6.91
C GLU A 111 -12.59 11.39 6.56
N VAL A 112 -13.85 11.75 6.82
CA VAL A 112 -15.02 10.90 6.53
C VAL A 112 -15.20 10.66 5.04
N ASN A 113 -15.05 11.70 4.20
CA ASN A 113 -15.22 11.54 2.76
C ASN A 113 -14.05 10.76 2.15
N ARG A 114 -12.84 10.89 2.70
CA ARG A 114 -11.69 10.10 2.28
C ARG A 114 -11.91 8.62 2.55
N GLU A 115 -12.44 8.27 3.72
CA GLU A 115 -12.79 6.89 4.07
C GLU A 115 -13.88 6.32 3.18
N TYR A 116 -14.95 7.09 2.95
CA TYR A 116 -16.05 6.69 2.05
C TYR A 116 -15.56 6.46 0.61
N TYR A 117 -14.78 7.41 0.08
CA TYR A 117 -14.18 7.29 -1.24
C TYR A 117 -13.27 6.07 -1.34
N SER A 118 -12.42 5.83 -0.33
CA SER A 118 -11.53 4.67 -0.28
C SER A 118 -12.30 3.34 -0.21
N GLN A 119 -13.44 3.28 0.48
CA GLN A 119 -14.31 2.08 0.49
C GLN A 119 -14.95 1.84 -0.87
N ASN A 120 -15.38 2.90 -1.57
CA ASN A 120 -15.98 2.74 -2.88
C ASN A 120 -14.95 2.26 -3.92
N MET A 121 -13.76 2.86 -3.90
CA MET A 121 -12.63 2.43 -4.74
C MET A 121 -12.22 0.98 -4.43
N GLU A 122 -12.18 0.58 -3.16
CA GLU A 122 -11.90 -0.80 -2.77
C GLU A 122 -12.92 -1.78 -3.37
N ARG A 123 -14.23 -1.44 -3.31
CA ARG A 123 -15.27 -2.24 -3.95
C ARG A 123 -15.07 -2.35 -5.46
N GLU A 124 -14.74 -1.27 -6.13
CA GLU A 124 -14.50 -1.27 -7.59
C GLU A 124 -13.26 -2.09 -7.97
N VAL A 125 -12.20 -2.07 -7.15
CA VAL A 125 -10.95 -2.80 -7.40
C VAL A 125 -11.07 -4.30 -7.11
N ILE A 126 -11.99 -4.73 -6.23
CA ILE A 126 -12.23 -6.16 -5.94
C ILE A 126 -13.11 -6.82 -7.02
N VAL A 127 -13.96 -6.06 -7.71
CA VAL A 127 -14.92 -6.56 -8.71
C VAL A 127 -14.29 -6.73 -10.10
N LYS A 128 -13.05 -6.25 -10.31
CA LYS A 128 -12.26 -6.45 -11.53
C LYS A 128 -11.12 -7.42 -11.30
#